data_AF-A0A8T2G9S5-F1
#
_entry.id   AF-A0A8T2G9S5-F1
#
_cell.length_a   1.000
_cell.length_b   1.000
_cell.length_c   1.000
_cell.angle_alpha   90.00
_cell.angle_beta   90.00
_cell.angle_gamma   90.00
#
_symmetry.space_group_name_H-M   'P 1'
#
loop_
_entity.id
_entity.type
_entity.pdbx_description
1 polymer ?
#
loop_
_entity_poly.entity_id
_entity_poly.type
_entity_poly.pdbx_seq_one_letter_code
_entity_poly.pdbx_strand_id
1 'polypeptide(L)'
;MTIKNVIFSLFILAILAETVFSQNCMDTSCPGLKECCSRWGFCGTKDEYCGFFCFSGPCNIKGKSYGYDYNVDAGPRGKIETVITSALFDSIMSKVESNCSAKGFYTYEAFITAFKSFGAYKGKVAKREIAAILAHFSYGSKSFCYKEEISNERYCSKSKKYPCEPGKNYYGRGLLQSITWNEYYGAAGKHLGLPLLKDPDLVSRSPEVAFKFAMWFWNRNVRPALYLGFGEITKRVDCRECGNWRRDDTKNKVKQYIEFCEMLGVTPDQGLDC
;
A
#
# COMPACT_ATOMS: atom_id res chain seq x y z
N MET A 1 21.16 -49.19 -16.09
CA MET A 1 20.59 -48.17 -15.18
C MET A 1 19.35 -48.77 -14.54
N THR A 2 19.39 -49.09 -13.25
CA THR A 2 18.34 -49.85 -12.55
C THR A 2 17.10 -48.99 -12.30
N ILE A 3 15.91 -49.59 -12.41
CA ILE A 3 14.60 -48.92 -12.22
C ILE A 3 14.52 -48.11 -10.89
N LYS A 4 15.22 -48.56 -9.84
CA LYS A 4 15.36 -47.81 -8.57
C LYS A 4 15.99 -46.42 -8.72
N ASN A 5 16.98 -46.25 -9.61
CA ASN A 5 17.65 -44.96 -9.81
C ASN A 5 16.79 -43.96 -10.58
N VAL A 6 15.89 -44.45 -11.45
CA VAL A 6 14.93 -43.60 -12.18
C VAL A 6 13.83 -43.09 -11.23
N ILE A 7 13.34 -43.95 -10.33
CA ILE A 7 12.31 -43.57 -9.35
C ILE A 7 12.87 -42.55 -8.34
N PHE A 8 14.13 -42.70 -7.90
CA PHE A 8 14.76 -41.75 -6.98
C PHE A 8 15.02 -40.39 -7.64
N SER A 9 15.44 -40.36 -8.91
CA SER A 9 15.58 -39.11 -9.68
C SER A 9 14.25 -38.41 -9.94
N LEU A 10 13.17 -39.17 -10.19
CA LEU A 10 11.83 -38.60 -10.34
C LEU A 10 11.28 -38.03 -9.02
N PHE A 11 11.60 -38.65 -7.88
CA PHE A 11 11.25 -38.10 -6.57
C PHE A 11 12.03 -36.81 -6.25
N ILE A 12 13.31 -36.71 -6.60
CA ILE A 12 14.09 -35.47 -6.41
C ILE A 12 13.61 -34.34 -7.35
N LEU A 13 13.24 -34.64 -8.60
CA LEU A 13 12.61 -33.65 -9.48
C LEU A 13 11.21 -33.22 -8.99
N ALA A 14 10.43 -34.14 -8.42
CA ALA A 14 9.11 -33.83 -7.85
C ALA A 14 9.20 -32.98 -6.57
N ILE A 15 10.25 -33.16 -5.75
CA ILE A 15 10.50 -32.33 -4.56
C ILE A 15 11.01 -30.93 -4.95
N LEU A 16 11.67 -30.78 -6.11
CA LEU A 16 12.03 -29.47 -6.67
C LEU A 16 10.90 -28.79 -7.46
N ALA A 17 9.78 -29.49 -7.67
CA ALA A 17 8.59 -28.97 -8.33
C ALA A 17 7.45 -28.63 -7.35
N GLU A 18 7.75 -28.45 -6.05
CA GLU A 18 6.99 -27.46 -5.30
C GLU A 18 7.27 -26.12 -5.99
N THR A 19 6.30 -25.70 -6.80
CA THR A 19 6.33 -24.49 -7.60
C THR A 19 6.67 -23.29 -6.72
N VAL A 20 7.96 -23.00 -6.55
CA VAL A 20 8.45 -21.67 -6.31
C VAL A 20 8.24 -20.97 -7.65
N PHE A 21 6.98 -20.60 -7.92
CA PHE A 21 6.75 -19.38 -8.67
C PHE A 21 7.42 -18.30 -7.83
N SER A 22 8.72 -18.08 -8.05
CA SER A 22 9.34 -16.82 -7.69
C SER A 22 8.76 -15.80 -8.66
N GLN A 23 7.46 -15.52 -8.54
CA GLN A 23 6.88 -14.32 -9.12
C GLN A 23 7.70 -13.18 -8.54
N ASN A 24 8.27 -12.41 -9.44
CA ASN A 24 9.06 -11.27 -9.06
C ASN A 24 8.15 -10.37 -8.22
N CYS A 25 8.55 -10.09 -6.97
CA CYS A 25 7.74 -9.25 -6.08
C CYS A 25 7.60 -7.81 -6.59
N MET A 26 8.41 -7.42 -7.58
CA MET A 26 8.25 -6.20 -8.38
C MET A 26 7.17 -6.31 -9.46
N ASP A 27 6.39 -7.40 -9.52
CA ASP A 27 5.22 -7.54 -10.37
C ASP A 27 3.94 -7.78 -9.54
N THR A 28 3.98 -8.69 -8.55
CA THR A 28 2.78 -9.13 -7.81
C THR A 28 2.80 -8.83 -6.30
N SER A 29 3.85 -8.19 -5.79
CA SER A 29 4.13 -7.97 -4.34
C SER A 29 4.27 -9.27 -3.52
N CYS A 30 4.78 -9.16 -2.29
CA CYS A 30 4.94 -10.32 -1.42
C CYS A 30 3.68 -10.66 -0.62
N PRO A 31 3.30 -11.94 -0.53
CA PRO A 31 2.09 -12.36 0.17
C PRO A 31 2.17 -12.19 1.69
N GLY A 32 3.34 -12.40 2.29
CA GLY A 32 3.51 -12.38 3.74
C GLY A 32 3.72 -10.98 4.32
N LEU A 33 3.02 -10.65 5.41
CA LEU A 33 3.19 -9.39 6.15
C LEU A 33 4.60 -9.15 6.73
N LYS A 34 5.39 -10.21 6.85
CA LYS A 34 6.78 -10.16 7.33
C LYS A 34 7.79 -10.27 6.18
N GLU A 35 7.30 -10.51 4.97
CA GLU A 35 8.15 -10.68 3.81
C GLU A 35 8.45 -9.31 3.21
N CYS A 36 9.72 -9.13 2.90
CA CYS A 36 10.25 -8.00 2.20
C CYS A 36 10.42 -8.37 0.73
N CYS A 37 10.18 -7.41 -0.15
CA CYS A 37 10.61 -7.50 -1.53
C CYS A 37 12.06 -7.04 -1.63
N SER A 38 12.97 -7.95 -1.95
CA SER A 38 14.39 -7.62 -2.11
C SER A 38 14.61 -6.75 -3.35
N ARG A 39 15.79 -6.11 -3.44
CA ARG A 39 16.24 -5.41 -4.66
C ARG A 39 16.28 -6.30 -5.91
N TRP A 40 16.30 -7.60 -5.72
CA TRP A 40 16.38 -8.57 -6.80
C TRP A 40 15.02 -9.17 -7.15
N GLY A 41 13.93 -8.68 -6.54
CA GLY A 41 12.58 -9.13 -6.87
C GLY A 41 12.16 -10.42 -6.16
N PHE A 42 12.80 -10.77 -5.06
CA PHE A 42 12.44 -11.96 -4.29
C PHE A 42 11.78 -11.62 -2.96
N CYS A 43 10.80 -12.42 -2.56
CA CYS A 43 10.18 -12.34 -1.25
C CYS A 43 10.98 -13.14 -0.21
N GLY A 44 11.14 -12.56 0.97
CA GLY A 44 11.68 -13.28 2.12
C GLY A 44 11.77 -12.42 3.37
N THR A 45 12.09 -13.06 4.50
CA THR A 45 12.07 -12.40 5.82
C THR A 45 13.45 -12.16 6.41
N LYS A 46 14.51 -12.65 5.75
CA LYS A 46 15.91 -12.52 6.18
C LYS A 46 16.50 -11.19 5.73
N ASP A 47 17.64 -10.81 6.29
CA ASP A 47 18.32 -9.55 5.98
C ASP A 47 18.70 -9.41 4.49
N GLU A 48 18.96 -10.49 3.78
CA GLU A 48 19.18 -10.46 2.32
C GLU A 48 17.96 -9.93 1.52
N TYR A 49 16.75 -10.06 2.08
CA TYR A 49 15.51 -9.54 1.51
C TYR A 49 15.09 -8.23 2.15
N CYS A 50 15.20 -8.15 3.48
CA CYS A 50 14.72 -7.08 4.33
C CYS A 50 15.77 -6.04 4.70
N GLY A 51 17.01 -6.18 4.24
CA GLY A 51 18.11 -5.30 4.59
C GLY A 51 17.99 -3.92 3.96
N PHE A 52 19.10 -3.19 3.95
CA PHE A 52 19.16 -1.77 3.54
C PHE A 52 18.57 -1.48 2.15
N PHE A 53 18.73 -2.41 1.20
CA PHE A 53 18.28 -2.29 -0.19
C PHE A 53 16.91 -2.89 -0.48
N CYS A 54 16.17 -3.33 0.54
CA CYS A 54 14.81 -3.79 0.39
C CYS A 54 13.91 -2.72 -0.26
N PHE A 55 13.05 -3.16 -1.17
CA PHE A 55 12.15 -2.29 -1.94
C PHE A 55 10.84 -2.04 -1.20
N SER A 56 10.14 -3.10 -0.76
CA SER A 56 8.84 -2.99 -0.09
C SER A 56 8.69 -3.99 1.05
N GLY A 57 7.63 -3.83 1.84
CA GLY A 57 7.42 -4.60 3.07
C GLY A 57 8.19 -4.01 4.27
N PRO A 58 8.40 -4.80 5.33
CA PRO A 58 9.00 -4.35 6.58
C PRO A 58 10.53 -4.27 6.50
N CYS A 59 11.07 -3.53 5.52
CA CYS A 59 12.51 -3.34 5.36
C CYS A 59 13.14 -2.71 6.61
N ASN A 60 14.35 -3.12 6.93
CA ASN A 60 15.20 -2.51 7.92
C ASN A 60 15.69 -1.14 7.42
N ILE A 61 15.06 -0.09 7.96
CA ILE A 61 15.39 1.30 7.66
C ILE A 61 16.26 1.96 8.73
N LYS A 62 16.64 1.22 9.79
CA LYS A 62 17.39 1.80 10.90
C LYS A 62 18.72 2.38 10.39
N GLY A 63 18.94 3.67 10.65
CA GLY A 63 20.16 4.37 10.22
C GLY A 63 20.23 4.67 8.72
N LYS A 64 19.18 4.36 7.93
CA LYS A 64 19.10 4.77 6.54
C LYS A 64 18.98 6.29 6.47
N SER A 65 19.90 6.92 5.75
CA SER A 65 19.90 8.35 5.47
C SER A 65 20.48 8.55 4.07
N TYR A 66 19.95 9.54 3.36
CA TYR A 66 20.38 9.91 2.02
C TYR A 66 21.14 11.25 2.01
N GLY A 67 21.45 11.80 3.18
CA GLY A 67 22.22 13.05 3.30
C GLY A 67 21.40 14.33 3.12
N TYR A 68 20.07 14.24 3.02
CA TYR A 68 19.15 15.37 2.91
C TYR A 68 18.01 15.25 3.93
N ASP A 69 17.41 16.39 4.32
CA ASP A 69 16.22 16.44 5.18
C ASP A 69 14.94 16.32 4.34
N TYR A 70 14.58 15.08 4.01
CA TYR A 70 13.38 14.76 3.22
C TYR A 70 12.09 14.65 4.05
N ASN A 71 12.09 15.11 5.30
CA ASN A 71 11.08 14.73 6.28
C ASN A 71 9.64 15.13 5.89
N VAL A 72 8.85 14.16 5.43
CA VAL A 72 7.43 14.33 5.04
C VAL A 72 6.54 14.60 6.27
N ASP A 73 6.97 14.21 7.48
CA ASP A 73 6.29 14.51 8.74
C ASP A 73 6.71 15.87 9.34
N ALA A 74 7.54 16.66 8.63
CA ALA A 74 7.89 18.01 9.07
C ALA A 74 6.71 18.98 8.95
N GLY A 75 6.79 20.12 9.65
CA GLY A 75 5.72 21.14 9.68
C GLY A 75 5.42 21.77 8.30
N PRO A 76 4.36 22.59 8.20
CA PRO A 76 3.35 22.98 9.19
C PRO A 76 2.40 21.84 9.59
N ARG A 77 1.81 21.93 10.79
CA ARG A 77 0.90 20.92 11.34
C ARG A 77 -0.45 21.52 11.78
N GLY A 78 -1.52 20.76 11.64
CA GLY A 78 -2.88 21.14 12.07
C GLY A 78 -3.70 19.93 12.51
N LYS A 79 -4.88 20.14 13.10
CA LYS A 79 -5.82 19.03 13.33
C LYS A 79 -6.35 18.54 11.97
N ILE A 80 -6.66 17.26 11.82
CA ILE A 80 -7.03 16.69 10.51
C ILE A 80 -8.20 17.43 9.85
N GLU A 81 -9.19 17.86 10.62
CA GLU A 81 -10.38 18.60 10.15
C GLU A 81 -10.07 20.03 9.70
N THR A 82 -8.97 20.59 10.20
CA THR A 82 -8.48 21.92 9.80
C THR A 82 -7.49 21.86 8.65
N VAL A 83 -6.82 20.71 8.47
CA VAL A 83 -5.93 20.47 7.31
C VAL A 83 -6.77 20.11 6.09
N ILE A 84 -7.75 19.22 6.25
CA ILE A 84 -8.76 18.87 5.25
C ILE A 84 -10.11 19.29 5.80
N THR A 85 -10.58 20.45 5.35
CA THR A 85 -11.95 20.90 5.61
C THR A 85 -12.92 20.14 4.70
N SER A 86 -14.21 20.11 5.05
CA SER A 86 -15.23 19.52 4.17
C SER A 86 -15.19 20.16 2.79
N ALA A 87 -15.12 21.50 2.71
CA ALA A 87 -15.06 22.21 1.44
C ALA A 87 -13.85 21.83 0.58
N LEU A 88 -12.66 21.65 1.19
CA LEU A 88 -11.49 21.20 0.46
C LEU A 88 -11.66 19.75 -0.02
N PHE A 89 -12.17 18.86 0.83
CA PHE A 89 -12.46 17.48 0.45
C PHE A 89 -13.46 17.41 -0.72
N ASP A 90 -14.55 18.17 -0.64
CA ASP A 90 -15.57 18.26 -1.68
C ASP A 90 -14.99 18.80 -2.98
N SER A 91 -14.08 19.79 -2.90
CA SER A 91 -13.34 20.30 -4.06
C SER A 91 -12.39 19.27 -4.69
N ILE A 92 -11.86 18.32 -3.92
CA ILE A 92 -11.06 17.22 -4.46
C ILE A 92 -11.98 16.20 -5.14
N MET A 93 -13.07 15.80 -4.46
CA MET A 93 -14.01 14.79 -4.96
C MET A 93 -14.90 15.26 -6.11
N SER A 94 -15.06 16.57 -6.29
CA SER A 94 -15.77 17.14 -7.44
C SER A 94 -15.08 16.82 -8.77
N LYS A 95 -13.74 16.68 -8.75
CA LYS A 95 -12.92 16.33 -9.93
C LYS A 95 -13.08 14.87 -10.39
N VAL A 96 -13.67 14.00 -9.58
CA VAL A 96 -13.94 12.61 -9.97
C VAL A 96 -14.96 12.61 -11.10
N GLU A 97 -14.64 11.97 -12.23
CA GLU A 97 -15.52 11.93 -13.40
C GLU A 97 -16.85 11.23 -13.11
N SER A 98 -17.91 11.58 -13.84
CA SER A 98 -19.26 11.05 -13.61
C SER A 98 -19.41 9.58 -14.00
N ASN A 99 -18.58 9.08 -14.92
CA ASN A 99 -18.52 7.68 -15.36
C ASN A 99 -17.75 6.77 -14.38
N CYS A 100 -17.12 7.33 -13.34
CA CYS A 100 -16.35 6.57 -12.38
C CYS A 100 -17.23 5.73 -11.45
N SER A 101 -16.89 4.44 -11.31
CA SER A 101 -17.59 3.49 -10.44
C SER A 101 -17.64 3.88 -8.95
N ALA A 102 -16.71 4.74 -8.51
CA ALA A 102 -16.61 5.23 -7.14
C ALA A 102 -17.18 6.65 -6.95
N LYS A 103 -17.81 7.27 -7.96
CA LYS A 103 -18.39 8.61 -7.82
C LYS A 103 -19.40 8.63 -6.67
N GLY A 104 -19.18 9.52 -5.71
CA GLY A 104 -20.02 9.65 -4.50
C GLY A 104 -19.78 8.60 -3.41
N PHE A 105 -18.83 7.66 -3.60
CA PHE A 105 -18.53 6.64 -2.60
C PHE A 105 -17.71 7.18 -1.42
N TYR A 106 -16.59 7.86 -1.70
CA TYR A 106 -15.69 8.37 -0.66
C TYR A 106 -16.23 9.67 -0.05
N THR A 107 -16.56 9.66 1.24
CA THR A 107 -17.17 10.81 1.94
C THR A 107 -16.22 11.44 2.95
N TYR A 108 -16.43 12.73 3.24
CA TYR A 108 -15.65 13.47 4.24
C TYR A 108 -15.79 12.87 5.64
N GLU A 109 -17.01 12.47 6.02
CA GLU A 109 -17.28 11.85 7.33
C GLU A 109 -16.51 10.53 7.50
N ALA A 110 -16.50 9.68 6.46
CA ALA A 110 -15.73 8.44 6.45
C ALA A 110 -14.22 8.72 6.56
N PHE A 111 -13.72 9.73 5.84
CA PHE A 111 -12.33 10.17 5.92
C PHE A 111 -11.95 10.59 7.35
N ILE A 112 -12.70 11.51 7.97
CA ILE A 112 -12.39 12.01 9.31
C ILE A 112 -12.49 10.89 10.36
N THR A 113 -13.53 10.05 10.28
CA THR A 113 -13.75 8.93 11.21
C THR A 113 -12.60 7.91 11.12
N ALA A 114 -12.18 7.56 9.91
CA ALA A 114 -11.07 6.64 9.70
C ALA A 114 -9.76 7.21 10.23
N PHE A 115 -9.40 8.46 9.91
CA PHE A 115 -8.16 9.08 10.40
C PHE A 115 -8.12 9.11 11.93
N LYS A 116 -9.20 9.56 12.58
CA LYS A 116 -9.28 9.63 14.06
C LYS A 116 -9.24 8.26 14.76
N SER A 117 -9.45 7.17 14.02
CA SER A 117 -9.30 5.82 14.56
C SER A 117 -7.84 5.46 14.86
N PHE A 118 -6.88 6.20 14.29
CA PHE A 118 -5.45 5.99 14.49
C PHE A 118 -4.85 7.08 15.38
N GLY A 119 -4.10 6.67 16.41
CA GLY A 119 -3.56 7.57 17.44
C GLY A 119 -2.74 8.74 16.88
N ALA A 120 -1.96 8.51 15.83
CA ALA A 120 -1.13 9.52 15.19
C ALA A 120 -1.91 10.71 14.60
N TYR A 121 -3.21 10.54 14.32
CA TYR A 121 -4.06 11.56 13.69
C TYR A 121 -5.12 12.13 14.63
N LYS A 122 -5.12 11.77 15.91
CA LYS A 122 -5.96 12.41 16.94
C LYS A 122 -5.45 13.80 17.33
N GLY A 123 -4.16 14.06 17.14
CA GLY A 123 -3.49 15.33 17.43
C GLY A 123 -3.27 16.19 16.18
N LYS A 124 -2.16 16.93 16.16
CA LYS A 124 -1.74 17.71 15.00
C LYS A 124 -0.93 16.85 14.02
N VAL A 125 -1.36 16.83 12.77
CA VAL A 125 -0.75 16.08 11.66
C VAL A 125 0.00 17.02 10.73
N ALA A 126 1.12 16.56 10.17
CA ALA A 126 1.87 17.32 9.17
C ALA A 126 1.08 17.46 7.88
N LYS A 127 1.00 18.69 7.33
CA LYS A 127 0.31 18.92 6.06
C LYS A 127 0.94 18.13 4.91
N ARG A 128 2.27 18.02 4.88
CA ARG A 128 3.00 17.21 3.89
C ARG A 128 2.64 15.73 3.96
N GLU A 129 2.55 15.16 5.15
CA GLU A 129 2.08 13.79 5.32
C GLU A 129 0.66 13.62 4.74
N ILE A 130 -0.25 14.55 5.02
CA ILE A 130 -1.62 14.48 4.47
C ILE A 130 -1.61 14.61 2.95
N ALA A 131 -0.81 15.50 2.37
CA ALA A 131 -0.62 15.58 0.92
C ALA A 131 -0.10 14.27 0.33
N ALA A 132 0.87 13.63 0.99
CA ALA A 132 1.42 12.36 0.55
C ALA A 132 0.37 11.25 0.61
N ILE A 133 -0.39 11.15 1.71
CA ILE A 133 -1.50 10.19 1.83
C ILE A 133 -2.51 10.39 0.70
N LEU A 134 -2.94 11.63 0.43
CA LEU A 134 -3.89 11.93 -0.63
C LEU A 134 -3.33 11.59 -2.01
N ALA A 135 -2.05 11.85 -2.27
CA ALA A 135 -1.39 11.47 -3.52
C ALA A 135 -1.40 9.95 -3.73
N HIS A 136 -1.07 9.17 -2.70
CA HIS A 136 -1.12 7.71 -2.77
C HIS A 136 -2.54 7.16 -2.92
N PHE A 137 -3.50 7.75 -2.21
CA PHE A 137 -4.91 7.37 -2.30
C PHE A 137 -5.47 7.68 -3.69
N SER A 138 -5.21 8.88 -4.20
CA SER A 138 -5.57 9.29 -5.55
C SER A 138 -4.94 8.35 -6.57
N TYR A 139 -3.62 8.15 -6.54
CA TYR A 139 -2.94 7.28 -7.49
C TYR A 139 -3.45 5.84 -7.47
N GLY A 140 -3.55 5.24 -6.27
CA GLY A 140 -3.98 3.85 -6.08
C GLY A 140 -5.41 3.58 -6.52
N SER A 141 -6.31 4.57 -6.41
CA SER A 141 -7.71 4.47 -6.84
C SER A 141 -7.99 5.10 -8.20
N LYS A 142 -6.94 5.49 -8.95
CA LYS A 142 -7.00 6.25 -10.20
C LYS A 142 -7.84 7.53 -10.07
N SER A 143 -7.35 8.47 -9.28
CA SER A 143 -8.02 9.72 -8.93
C SER A 143 -9.38 9.51 -8.29
N PHE A 144 -9.48 8.56 -7.34
CA PHE A 144 -10.72 8.19 -6.65
C PHE A 144 -11.83 7.65 -7.58
N CYS A 145 -11.48 7.14 -8.76
CA CYS A 145 -12.42 6.64 -9.75
C CYS A 145 -12.90 5.20 -9.48
N TYR A 146 -12.05 4.39 -8.84
CA TYR A 146 -12.32 2.97 -8.59
C TYR A 146 -12.33 2.60 -7.10
N LYS A 147 -13.16 1.60 -6.77
CA LYS A 147 -13.24 0.97 -5.44
C LYS A 147 -12.51 -0.38 -5.39
N GLU A 148 -12.24 -0.95 -6.56
CA GLU A 148 -11.69 -2.30 -6.76
C GLU A 148 -10.75 -2.26 -7.96
N GLU A 149 -9.70 -3.07 -7.94
CA GLU A 149 -8.81 -3.20 -9.09
C GLU A 149 -9.45 -4.08 -10.18
N ILE A 150 -8.98 -3.99 -11.43
CA ILE A 150 -9.53 -4.71 -12.60
C ILE A 150 -8.98 -6.15 -12.71
N SER A 151 -8.27 -6.64 -11.69
CA SER A 151 -7.62 -7.95 -11.71
C SER A 151 -8.60 -9.08 -11.44
N ASN A 152 -8.37 -10.22 -12.09
CA ASN A 152 -9.05 -11.48 -11.82
C ASN A 152 -8.22 -12.41 -10.92
N GLU A 153 -7.06 -11.96 -10.43
CA GLU A 153 -6.20 -12.76 -9.56
C GLU A 153 -6.81 -12.92 -8.17
N ARG A 154 -6.70 -14.14 -7.62
CA ARG A 154 -7.28 -14.46 -6.32
C ARG A 154 -6.48 -13.87 -5.15
N TYR A 155 -5.17 -13.64 -5.33
CA TYR A 155 -4.24 -13.25 -4.27
C TYR A 155 -4.41 -14.10 -3.00
N CYS A 156 -4.38 -15.42 -3.16
CA CYS A 156 -4.49 -16.36 -2.07
C CYS A 156 -3.17 -17.11 -1.92
N SER A 157 -2.48 -16.88 -0.80
CA SER A 157 -1.29 -17.60 -0.40
C SER A 157 -1.61 -18.60 0.71
N LYS A 158 -0.87 -19.71 0.77
CA LYS A 158 -1.03 -20.69 1.86
C LYS A 158 -0.64 -20.03 3.19
N SER A 159 -1.59 -19.90 4.11
CA SER A 159 -1.35 -19.39 5.45
C SER A 159 -2.12 -20.20 6.48
N LYS A 160 -1.45 -20.58 7.57
CA LYS A 160 -2.11 -21.18 8.75
C LYS A 160 -2.86 -20.14 9.58
N LYS A 161 -2.40 -18.88 9.56
CA LYS A 161 -2.92 -17.83 10.43
C LYS A 161 -4.11 -17.11 9.81
N TYR A 162 -4.05 -16.89 8.50
CA TYR A 162 -5.10 -16.24 7.72
C TYR A 162 -5.42 -17.09 6.49
N PRO A 163 -6.02 -18.29 6.67
CA PRO A 163 -6.36 -19.15 5.55
C PRO A 163 -7.32 -18.42 4.60
N CYS A 164 -7.18 -18.68 3.31
CA CYS A 164 -8.09 -18.12 2.32
C CYS A 164 -9.48 -18.70 2.49
N GLU A 165 -10.48 -17.82 2.50
CA GLU A 165 -11.87 -18.22 2.63
C GLU A 165 -12.40 -18.76 1.28
N PRO A 166 -13.20 -19.84 1.30
CA PRO A 166 -13.81 -20.38 0.08
C PRO A 166 -14.61 -19.32 -0.67
N GLY A 167 -14.42 -19.24 -1.99
CA GLY A 167 -15.13 -18.28 -2.85
C GLY A 167 -14.70 -16.81 -2.67
N LYS A 168 -13.69 -16.52 -1.86
CA LYS A 168 -13.16 -15.16 -1.67
C LYS A 168 -11.83 -14.92 -2.39
N ASN A 169 -11.70 -13.70 -2.88
CA ASN A 169 -10.53 -13.16 -3.58
C ASN A 169 -10.03 -11.91 -2.84
N TYR A 170 -8.70 -11.75 -2.79
CA TYR A 170 -8.02 -10.72 -2.01
C TYR A 170 -7.24 -9.75 -2.91
N TYR A 171 -7.80 -9.43 -4.07
CA TYR A 171 -7.33 -8.36 -4.96
C TYR A 171 -7.44 -6.97 -4.34
N GLY A 172 -6.85 -5.97 -4.99
CA GLY A 172 -6.82 -4.59 -4.51
C GLY A 172 -8.22 -3.97 -4.35
N ARG A 173 -8.51 -3.40 -3.18
CA ARG A 173 -9.76 -2.68 -2.90
C ARG A 173 -9.50 -1.38 -2.14
N GLY A 174 -10.40 -0.43 -2.30
CA GLY A 174 -10.32 0.89 -1.70
C GLY A 174 -9.21 1.76 -2.31
N LEU A 175 -8.56 2.55 -1.46
CA LEU A 175 -7.70 3.68 -1.88
C LEU A 175 -6.28 3.24 -2.23
N LEU A 176 -5.77 2.20 -1.57
CA LEU A 176 -4.46 1.63 -1.83
C LEU A 176 -4.65 0.23 -2.42
N GLN A 177 -4.82 0.16 -3.75
CA GLN A 177 -5.05 -1.10 -4.45
C GLN A 177 -3.84 -2.04 -4.45
N SER A 178 -2.66 -1.59 -4.00
CA SER A 178 -1.51 -2.46 -3.75
C SER A 178 -1.69 -3.37 -2.53
N ILE A 179 -2.68 -3.13 -1.68
CA ILE A 179 -3.00 -4.01 -0.54
C ILE A 179 -3.75 -5.22 -1.05
N THR A 180 -3.00 -6.22 -1.48
CA THR A 180 -3.50 -7.52 -1.92
C THR A 180 -3.11 -8.62 -0.93
N TRP A 181 -3.58 -9.84 -1.16
CA TRP A 181 -3.30 -11.05 -0.37
C TRP A 181 -4.11 -11.24 0.91
N ASN A 182 -4.53 -12.48 1.15
CA ASN A 182 -5.27 -12.94 2.33
C ASN A 182 -4.62 -12.55 3.67
N GLU A 183 -3.29 -12.54 3.74
CA GLU A 183 -2.54 -12.13 4.94
C GLU A 183 -2.83 -10.67 5.32
N TYR A 184 -2.84 -9.74 4.36
CA TYR A 184 -3.12 -8.33 4.62
C TYR A 184 -4.57 -8.12 5.05
N TYR A 185 -5.53 -8.73 4.34
CA TYR A 185 -6.95 -8.68 4.73
C TYR A 185 -7.17 -9.26 6.13
N GLY A 186 -6.55 -10.40 6.45
CA GLY A 186 -6.63 -11.02 7.76
C GLY A 186 -6.04 -10.17 8.88
N ALA A 187 -4.86 -9.59 8.68
CA ALA A 187 -4.24 -8.75 9.70
C ALA A 187 -4.90 -7.38 9.86
N ALA A 188 -5.36 -6.77 8.76
CA ALA A 188 -6.13 -5.55 8.83
C ALA A 188 -7.47 -5.78 9.54
N GLY A 189 -8.19 -6.84 9.16
CA GLY A 189 -9.44 -7.22 9.80
C GLY A 189 -9.27 -7.44 11.30
N LYS A 190 -8.21 -8.17 11.70
CA LYS A 190 -7.88 -8.37 13.11
C LYS A 190 -7.59 -7.05 13.84
N HIS A 191 -6.81 -6.14 13.24
CA HIS A 191 -6.47 -4.86 13.86
C HIS A 191 -7.68 -3.92 13.99
N LEU A 192 -8.53 -3.90 12.96
CA LEU A 192 -9.68 -3.01 12.88
C LEU A 192 -10.94 -3.58 13.55
N GLY A 193 -10.92 -4.84 13.98
CA GLY A 193 -12.10 -5.53 14.51
C GLY A 193 -13.16 -5.82 13.43
N LEU A 194 -12.73 -6.01 12.19
CA LEU A 194 -13.60 -6.20 11.02
C LEU A 194 -13.39 -7.59 10.38
N PRO A 195 -14.42 -8.20 9.77
CA PRO A 195 -14.33 -9.54 9.21
C PRO A 195 -13.65 -9.58 7.83
N LEU A 196 -12.59 -8.80 7.59
CA LEU A 196 -12.04 -8.58 6.24
C LEU A 196 -11.42 -9.83 5.58
N LEU A 197 -11.06 -10.86 6.35
CA LEU A 197 -10.65 -12.15 5.77
C LEU A 197 -11.85 -12.91 5.16
N LYS A 198 -12.99 -12.89 5.87
CA LYS A 198 -14.25 -13.54 5.51
C LYS A 198 -15.07 -12.75 4.51
N ASP A 199 -14.95 -11.43 4.58
CA ASP A 199 -15.70 -10.48 3.78
C ASP A 199 -14.76 -9.36 3.29
N PRO A 200 -13.84 -9.68 2.36
CA PRO A 200 -12.93 -8.69 1.79
C PRO A 200 -13.67 -7.60 1.01
N ASP A 201 -14.86 -7.89 0.48
CA ASP A 201 -15.72 -6.97 -0.25
C ASP A 201 -16.26 -5.84 0.64
N LEU A 202 -16.15 -5.96 1.97
CA LEU A 202 -16.50 -4.88 2.88
C LEU A 202 -15.68 -3.60 2.61
N VAL A 203 -14.43 -3.74 2.13
CA VAL A 203 -13.56 -2.62 1.76
C VAL A 203 -14.14 -1.81 0.58
N SER A 204 -14.83 -2.44 -0.37
CA SER A 204 -15.45 -1.76 -1.52
C SER A 204 -16.93 -1.40 -1.30
N ARG A 205 -17.54 -1.86 -0.21
CA ARG A 205 -18.94 -1.54 0.17
C ARG A 205 -19.07 -0.43 1.22
N SER A 206 -18.07 -0.21 2.06
CA SER A 206 -18.10 0.84 3.10
C SER A 206 -16.96 1.84 2.91
N PRO A 207 -17.24 3.14 2.73
CA PRO A 207 -16.17 4.14 2.57
C PRO A 207 -15.34 4.30 3.84
N GLU A 208 -15.95 4.16 5.02
CA GLU A 208 -15.20 4.20 6.28
C GLU A 208 -14.20 3.04 6.37
N VAL A 209 -14.62 1.82 5.96
CA VAL A 209 -13.74 0.65 5.92
C VAL A 209 -12.65 0.83 4.87
N ALA A 210 -12.96 1.40 3.70
CA ALA A 210 -11.98 1.71 2.66
C ALA A 210 -10.85 2.62 3.19
N PHE A 211 -11.21 3.71 3.88
CA PHE A 211 -10.23 4.61 4.50
C PHE A 211 -9.49 3.92 5.65
N LYS A 212 -10.17 3.19 6.53
CA LYS A 212 -9.52 2.47 7.64
C LYS A 212 -8.53 1.42 7.14
N PHE A 213 -8.85 0.71 6.06
CA PHE A 213 -7.99 -0.30 5.46
C PHE A 213 -6.70 0.33 4.90
N ALA A 214 -6.85 1.42 4.14
CA ALA A 214 -5.71 2.17 3.61
C ALA A 214 -4.86 2.79 4.73
N MET A 215 -5.49 3.39 5.74
CA MET A 215 -4.80 4.00 6.88
C MET A 215 -4.10 2.96 7.77
N TRP A 216 -4.67 1.76 7.93
CA TRP A 216 -4.00 0.66 8.62
C TRP A 216 -2.68 0.32 7.93
N PHE A 217 -2.70 0.17 6.60
CA PHE A 217 -1.49 -0.11 5.85
C PHE A 217 -0.49 1.05 5.94
N TRP A 218 -0.96 2.30 5.78
CA TRP A 218 -0.12 3.49 5.90
C TRP A 218 0.61 3.55 7.23
N ASN A 219 -0.12 3.44 8.35
CA ASN A 219 0.46 3.51 9.69
C ASN A 219 1.47 2.39 9.95
N ARG A 220 1.21 1.20 9.41
CA ARG A 220 2.04 0.02 9.62
C ARG A 220 3.30 0.01 8.76
N ASN A 221 3.17 0.28 7.47
CA ASN A 221 4.20 -0.02 6.47
C ASN A 221 4.86 1.24 5.91
N VAL A 222 4.19 2.39 5.95
CA VAL A 222 4.61 3.60 5.25
C VAL A 222 5.07 4.69 6.22
N ARG A 223 4.27 4.98 7.25
CA ARG A 223 4.55 6.01 8.26
C ARG A 223 5.96 5.88 8.88
N PRO A 224 6.47 4.67 9.20
CA PRO A 224 7.82 4.53 9.73
C PRO A 224 8.93 5.05 8.79
N ALA A 225 8.67 5.16 7.50
CA ALA A 225 9.64 5.61 6.49
C ALA A 225 9.47 7.08 6.06
N LEU A 226 8.55 7.85 6.66
CA LEU A 226 8.30 9.25 6.26
C LEU A 226 9.53 10.17 6.33
N TYR A 227 10.46 9.87 7.22
CA TYR A 227 11.70 10.63 7.37
C TYR A 227 12.66 10.43 6.18
N LEU A 228 12.39 9.48 5.29
CA LEU A 228 13.21 9.16 4.12
C LEU A 228 12.70 9.82 2.82
N GLY A 229 11.57 10.53 2.86
CA GLY A 229 11.03 11.27 1.72
C GLY A 229 9.95 10.57 0.92
N PHE A 230 9.30 11.33 0.03
CA PHE A 230 8.18 10.88 -0.80
C PHE A 230 8.53 9.69 -1.72
N GLY A 231 9.74 9.67 -2.28
CA GLY A 231 10.22 8.57 -3.12
C GLY A 231 10.36 7.24 -2.36
N GLU A 232 10.85 7.27 -1.12
CA GLU A 232 11.02 6.04 -0.32
C GLU A 232 9.66 5.50 0.16
N ILE A 233 8.75 6.37 0.63
CA ILE A 233 7.40 5.91 1.02
C ILE A 233 6.61 5.37 -0.17
N THR A 234 6.91 5.84 -1.39
CA THR A 234 6.38 5.24 -2.62
C THR A 234 6.76 3.78 -2.76
N LYS A 235 8.04 3.45 -2.60
CA LYS A 235 8.50 2.05 -2.66
C LYS A 235 7.77 1.17 -1.62
N ARG A 236 7.36 1.75 -0.49
CA ARG A 236 6.63 1.04 0.59
C ARG A 236 5.16 0.82 0.30
N VAL A 237 4.52 1.76 -0.39
CA VAL A 237 3.15 1.56 -0.87
C VAL A 237 3.14 0.52 -1.96
N ASP A 238 4.03 0.67 -2.94
CA ASP A 238 4.15 -0.25 -4.06
C ASP A 238 5.51 -0.11 -4.75
N CYS A 239 6.35 -1.13 -4.64
CA CYS A 239 7.67 -1.15 -5.28
C CYS A 239 7.61 -1.11 -6.80
N ARG A 240 6.47 -1.49 -7.39
CA ARG A 240 6.26 -1.56 -8.85
C ARG A 240 6.28 -0.18 -9.50
N GLU A 241 5.99 0.86 -8.73
CA GLU A 241 5.99 2.24 -9.20
C GLU A 241 7.41 2.75 -9.49
N CYS A 242 8.42 2.28 -8.76
CA CYS A 242 9.80 2.76 -8.87
C CYS A 242 10.71 1.91 -9.77
N GLY A 243 10.18 0.87 -10.42
CA GLY A 243 10.95 0.01 -11.32
C GLY A 243 11.21 0.68 -12.68
N ASN A 244 12.29 0.27 -13.36
CA ASN A 244 12.75 0.75 -14.69
C ASN A 244 11.75 0.61 -15.87
N TRP A 245 10.46 0.40 -15.61
CA TRP A 245 9.39 0.18 -16.58
C TRP A 245 8.20 1.13 -16.42
N ARG A 246 8.14 1.96 -15.36
CA ARG A 246 6.96 2.83 -15.04
C ARG A 246 7.32 4.28 -14.67
N ARG A 247 8.35 4.86 -15.29
CA ARG A 247 8.80 6.23 -14.97
C ARG A 247 7.70 7.29 -15.11
N ASP A 248 6.79 7.15 -16.07
CA ASP A 248 5.73 8.15 -16.29
C ASP A 248 4.62 8.07 -15.24
N ASP A 249 4.35 6.88 -14.72
CA ASP A 249 3.42 6.67 -13.62
C ASP A 249 3.90 7.33 -12.32
N THR A 250 5.19 7.20 -12.01
CA THR A 250 5.80 7.87 -10.85
C THR A 250 5.82 9.38 -11.01
N LYS A 251 6.08 9.90 -12.22
CA LYS A 251 5.94 11.35 -12.50
C LYS A 251 4.51 11.84 -12.26
N ASN A 252 3.49 11.08 -12.68
CA ASN A 252 2.09 11.45 -12.47
C ASN A 252 1.74 11.53 -10.98
N LYS A 253 2.24 10.60 -10.17
CA LYS A 253 1.99 10.66 -8.72
C LYS A 253 2.75 11.79 -8.04
N VAL A 254 4.00 12.05 -8.43
CA VAL A 254 4.77 13.21 -7.95
C VAL A 254 4.01 14.51 -8.26
N LYS A 255 3.44 14.63 -9.47
CA LYS A 255 2.57 15.76 -9.83
C LYS A 255 1.36 15.88 -8.89
N GLN A 256 0.65 14.78 -8.64
CA GLN A 256 -0.48 14.79 -7.69
C GLN A 256 -0.05 15.21 -6.29
N TYR A 257 1.11 14.76 -5.80
CA TYR A 257 1.64 15.17 -4.51
C TYR A 257 1.94 16.67 -4.46
N ILE A 258 2.53 17.23 -5.50
CA ILE A 258 2.78 18.67 -5.61
C ILE A 258 1.45 19.44 -5.61
N GLU A 259 0.47 19.00 -6.40
CA GLU A 259 -0.87 19.63 -6.43
C GLU A 259 -1.54 19.61 -5.04
N PHE A 260 -1.47 18.49 -4.30
CA PHE A 260 -1.99 18.44 -2.93
C PHE A 260 -1.18 19.31 -1.96
N CYS A 261 0.14 19.41 -2.12
CA CYS A 261 0.96 20.32 -1.34
C CYS A 261 0.55 21.78 -1.55
N GLU A 262 0.30 22.19 -2.80
CA GLU A 262 -0.21 23.51 -3.16
C GLU A 262 -1.58 23.77 -2.53
N MET A 263 -2.53 22.83 -2.66
CA MET A 263 -3.86 22.94 -2.04
C MET A 263 -3.79 23.12 -0.52
N LEU A 264 -2.80 22.50 0.14
CA LEU A 264 -2.61 22.58 1.58
C LEU A 264 -1.74 23.78 2.02
N GLY A 265 -1.19 24.53 1.06
CA GLY A 265 -0.29 25.65 1.32
C GLY A 265 0.99 25.19 2.02
N VAL A 266 1.62 24.14 1.51
CA VAL A 266 2.89 23.61 2.01
C VAL A 266 3.86 23.33 0.88
N THR A 267 5.15 23.55 1.09
CA THR A 267 6.19 23.19 0.13
C THR A 267 6.40 21.66 0.14
N PRO A 268 6.44 20.98 -1.03
CA PRO A 268 6.85 19.58 -1.11
C PRO A 268 8.30 19.39 -0.64
N ASP A 269 8.67 18.17 -0.26
CA ASP A 269 10.06 17.80 0.02
C ASP A 269 10.91 17.72 -1.26
N GLN A 270 12.21 17.46 -1.08
CA GLN A 270 13.14 17.17 -2.18
C GLN A 270 13.19 15.65 -2.43
N GLY A 271 13.81 15.20 -3.53
CA GLY A 271 13.97 13.75 -3.79
C GLY A 271 12.64 13.01 -3.87
N LEU A 272 11.70 13.58 -4.64
CA LEU A 272 10.33 13.08 -4.76
C LEU A 272 10.26 11.76 -5.55
N ASP A 273 11.29 11.46 -6.31
CA ASP A 273 11.36 10.32 -7.19
C ASP A 273 11.94 9.08 -6.50
N CYS A 274 11.57 7.98 -7.11
CA CYS A 274 12.13 6.67 -6.93
C CYS A 274 12.23 6.03 -8.33
#